data_AF-A0A396JF83-F1
#
_entry.id   AF-A0A396JF83-F1
#
_cell.length_a   1.000
_cell.length_b   1.000
_cell.length_c   1.000
_cell.angle_alpha   90.00
_cell.angle_beta   90.00
_cell.angle_gamma   90.00
#
_symmetry.space_group_name_H-M   'P 1'
#
loop_
_entity.id
_entity.type
_entity.pdbx_description
1 polymer ?
#
loop_
_entity_poly.entity_id
_entity_poly.type
_entity_poly.pdbx_seq_one_letter_code
_entity_poly.pdbx_strand_id
1 'polypeptide(L)'
;MDMYIRIKRDKTTYFIRCKASDKILDIKEKLQELVDKPAKDQRLILPGTGEVLDDSKTLADQKIDTDAVVALTLRKDDNEFEEVNIVRPSDFYQTRDAEGASCNSTVVTNERAGAEIVYGSEECFNHSIQLLEELGFPKGVLPLKDLVECGRVRETGFVWMKQKAPSEHYFEGTKTLVSYGIEVTAYVEKFKMKKMSGIKSKQLFVWVPIVEMSIDGFNGKKMYFKTPMGIGKSFHVTSFMSVEEKEKYEKLQLKDKEVEIKEN
;
A
#
# COMPACT_ATOMS: atom_id res chain seq x y z
N MET A 1 -12.29 0.56 -36.88
CA MET A 1 -13.07 1.00 -35.71
C MET A 1 -12.11 1.82 -34.85
N ASP A 2 -12.51 3.03 -34.45
CA ASP A 2 -11.64 3.87 -33.62
C ASP A 2 -11.71 3.38 -32.17
N MET A 3 -10.56 3.37 -31.50
CA MET A 3 -10.39 3.03 -30.10
C MET A 3 -9.59 4.10 -29.38
N TYR A 4 -9.56 4.00 -28.06
CA TYR A 4 -8.77 4.87 -27.20
C TYR A 4 -7.88 4.03 -26.30
N ILE A 5 -6.65 4.49 -26.09
CA ILE A 5 -5.70 3.89 -25.13
C ILE A 5 -5.24 4.97 -24.14
N ARG A 6 -4.90 4.53 -22.93
CA ARG A 6 -4.41 5.41 -21.85
C ARG A 6 -2.91 5.25 -21.74
N ILE A 7 -2.19 6.27 -22.15
CA ILE A 7 -0.74 6.31 -22.01
C ILE A 7 -0.41 7.08 -20.73
N LYS A 8 0.34 6.46 -19.82
CA LYS A 8 0.60 7.00 -18.49
C LYS A 8 2.09 7.22 -18.27
N ARG A 9 2.44 8.38 -17.73
CA ARG A 9 3.78 8.75 -17.28
C ARG A 9 3.64 9.68 -16.08
N ASP A 10 4.30 9.33 -14.99
CA ASP A 10 4.17 10.00 -13.69
C ASP A 10 2.70 10.19 -13.33
N LYS A 11 2.30 11.45 -13.13
CA LYS A 11 0.95 11.90 -12.77
C LYS A 11 0.05 12.14 -13.99
N THR A 12 0.57 11.98 -15.20
CA THR A 12 -0.09 12.38 -16.44
C THR A 12 -0.69 11.16 -17.13
N THR A 13 -1.92 11.30 -17.64
CA THR A 13 -2.57 10.31 -18.50
C THR A 13 -2.94 10.98 -19.82
N TYR A 14 -2.41 10.47 -20.92
CA TYR A 14 -2.73 10.87 -22.28
C TYR A 14 -3.77 9.90 -22.84
N PHE A 15 -4.87 10.43 -23.35
CA PHE A 15 -5.91 9.65 -24.02
C PHE A 15 -5.67 9.72 -25.54
N ILE A 16 -5.12 8.65 -26.11
CA ILE A 16 -4.77 8.62 -27.53
C ILE A 16 -5.84 7.90 -28.31
N ARG A 17 -6.48 8.62 -29.23
CA ARG A 17 -7.39 8.04 -30.22
C ARG A 17 -6.57 7.37 -31.33
N CYS A 18 -6.84 6.10 -31.55
CA CYS A 18 -6.09 5.25 -32.47
C CYS A 18 -6.99 4.16 -33.07
N LYS A 19 -6.44 3.37 -33.97
CA LYS A 19 -7.07 2.15 -34.50
C LYS A 19 -6.21 0.95 -34.14
N ALA A 20 -6.81 -0.23 -34.05
CA ALA A 20 -6.06 -1.47 -33.81
C ALA A 20 -4.96 -1.74 -34.86
N SER A 21 -5.11 -1.19 -36.07
CA SER A 21 -4.13 -1.27 -37.17
C SER A 21 -3.00 -0.24 -37.08
N ASP A 22 -3.10 0.76 -36.21
CA ASP A 22 -2.04 1.77 -36.04
C ASP A 22 -0.79 1.08 -35.46
N LYS A 23 0.38 1.49 -35.93
CA LYS A 23 1.67 1.02 -35.41
C LYS A 23 2.03 1.75 -34.13
N ILE A 24 2.90 1.13 -33.34
CA ILE A 24 3.47 1.76 -32.15
C ILE A 24 4.21 3.07 -32.51
N LEU A 25 4.87 3.13 -33.67
CA LEU A 25 5.49 4.37 -34.16
C LEU A 25 4.47 5.49 -34.34
N ASP A 26 3.31 5.22 -34.96
CA ASP A 26 2.25 6.21 -35.17
C ASP A 26 1.72 6.76 -33.82
N ILE A 27 1.71 5.93 -32.78
CA ILE A 27 1.33 6.35 -31.42
C ILE A 27 2.40 7.27 -30.81
N LYS A 28 3.68 6.97 -31.00
CA LYS A 28 4.79 7.82 -30.52
C LYS A 28 4.82 9.18 -31.23
N GLU A 29 4.50 9.21 -32.52
CA GLU A 29 4.36 10.45 -33.29
C GLU A 29 3.21 11.32 -32.73
N LYS A 30 2.05 10.71 -32.45
CA LYS A 30 0.93 11.43 -31.79
C LYS A 30 1.31 11.96 -30.40
N LEU A 31 2.17 11.24 -29.68
CA LEU A 31 2.66 11.68 -28.36
C LEU A 31 3.68 12.82 -28.46
N GLN A 32 4.45 12.92 -29.54
CA GLN A 32 5.55 13.88 -29.68
C GLN A 32 5.11 15.32 -29.38
N GLU A 33 3.94 15.74 -29.88
CA GLU A 33 3.38 17.07 -29.61
C GLU A 33 2.94 17.26 -28.15
N LEU A 34 2.58 16.17 -27.46
CA LEU A 34 2.07 16.20 -26.09
C LEU A 34 3.17 16.11 -25.03
N VAL A 35 4.31 15.52 -25.38
CA VAL A 35 5.42 15.26 -24.44
C VAL A 35 6.68 16.07 -24.78
N ASP A 36 6.67 16.79 -25.89
CA ASP A 36 7.81 17.57 -26.42
C ASP A 36 9.11 16.76 -26.53
N LYS A 37 8.99 15.49 -26.93
CA LYS A 37 10.11 14.58 -27.21
C LYS A 37 9.88 13.80 -28.49
N PRO A 38 10.90 13.63 -29.35
CA PRO A 38 10.74 12.91 -30.61
C PRO A 38 10.48 11.42 -30.36
N ALA A 39 9.83 10.72 -31.30
CA ALA A 39 9.47 9.31 -31.16
C ALA A 39 10.65 8.38 -30.77
N LYS A 40 11.87 8.69 -31.22
CA LYS A 40 13.11 7.96 -30.87
C LYS A 40 13.46 8.03 -29.37
N ASP A 41 13.01 9.07 -28.69
CA ASP A 41 13.24 9.33 -27.26
C ASP A 41 12.06 8.85 -26.42
N GLN A 42 11.12 8.12 -27.02
CA GLN A 42 9.96 7.57 -26.36
C GLN A 42 10.02 6.05 -26.35
N ARG A 43 9.63 5.45 -25.24
CA ARG A 43 9.45 4.01 -25.10
C ARG A 43 8.10 3.73 -24.48
N LEU A 44 7.35 2.83 -25.13
CA LEU A 44 6.04 2.39 -24.67
C LEU A 44 6.16 0.98 -24.10
N ILE A 45 5.58 0.75 -22.91
CA ILE A 45 5.77 -0.48 -22.15
C ILE A 45 4.41 -0.96 -21.63
N LEU A 46 4.16 -2.27 -21.69
CA LEU A 46 3.00 -2.88 -21.05
C LEU A 46 3.27 -3.04 -19.54
N PRO A 47 2.58 -2.30 -18.65
CA PRO A 47 2.91 -2.30 -17.22
C PRO A 47 2.71 -3.66 -16.55
N GLY A 48 1.83 -4.51 -17.07
CA GLY A 48 1.55 -5.84 -16.52
C GLY A 48 2.65 -6.87 -16.78
N THR A 49 3.41 -6.73 -17.86
CA THR A 49 4.47 -7.68 -18.28
C THR A 49 5.86 -7.06 -18.28
N GLY A 50 5.97 -5.73 -18.28
CA GLY A 50 7.23 -5.02 -18.47
C GLY A 50 7.74 -5.06 -19.92
N GLU A 51 6.94 -5.58 -20.86
CA GLU A 51 7.33 -5.75 -22.25
C GLU A 51 7.39 -4.40 -22.97
N VAL A 52 8.51 -4.13 -23.63
CA VAL A 52 8.70 -2.96 -24.49
C VAL A 52 8.01 -3.19 -25.82
N LEU A 53 7.17 -2.25 -26.22
CA LEU A 53 6.43 -2.31 -27.48
C LEU A 53 7.33 -1.97 -28.67
N ASP A 54 7.25 -2.82 -29.70
CA ASP A 54 8.01 -2.72 -30.95
C ASP A 54 7.35 -1.72 -31.93
N ASP A 55 8.13 -0.76 -32.42
CA ASP A 55 7.72 0.31 -33.34
C ASP A 55 7.15 -0.19 -34.66
N SER A 56 7.55 -1.40 -35.08
CA SER A 56 7.11 -2.02 -36.34
C SER A 56 5.76 -2.74 -36.23
N LYS A 57 5.34 -3.12 -35.02
CA LYS A 57 4.12 -3.89 -34.75
C LYS A 57 2.89 -2.99 -34.61
N THR A 58 1.72 -3.54 -34.92
CA THR A 58 0.44 -2.87 -34.68
C THR A 58 -0.03 -3.04 -33.23
N LEU A 59 -0.96 -2.20 -32.81
CA LEU A 59 -1.62 -2.36 -31.50
C LEU A 59 -2.32 -3.72 -31.38
N ALA A 60 -2.93 -4.23 -32.46
CA ALA A 60 -3.53 -5.57 -32.50
C ALA A 60 -2.48 -6.69 -32.33
N ASP A 61 -1.32 -6.60 -32.99
CA ASP A 61 -0.26 -7.61 -32.88
C ASP A 61 0.26 -7.72 -31.45
N GLN A 62 0.27 -6.60 -30.72
CA GLN A 62 0.69 -6.49 -29.33
C GLN A 62 -0.47 -6.75 -28.34
N LYS A 63 -1.64 -7.17 -28.82
CA LYS A 63 -2.85 -7.46 -28.02
C LYS A 63 -3.30 -6.26 -27.18
N ILE A 64 -3.20 -5.06 -27.74
CA ILE A 64 -3.63 -3.82 -27.11
C ILE A 64 -5.05 -3.51 -27.55
N ASP A 65 -5.99 -3.74 -26.62
CA ASP A 65 -7.42 -3.47 -26.81
C ASP A 65 -7.82 -2.05 -26.38
N THR A 66 -9.10 -1.73 -26.56
CA THR A 66 -9.70 -0.47 -26.11
C THR A 66 -9.54 -0.30 -24.59
N ASP A 67 -9.25 0.92 -24.15
CA ASP A 67 -9.00 1.30 -22.75
C ASP A 67 -7.73 0.69 -22.10
N ALA A 68 -6.88 0.04 -22.90
CA ALA A 68 -5.60 -0.49 -22.43
C ALA A 68 -4.72 0.61 -21.82
N VAL A 69 -3.95 0.22 -20.79
CA VAL A 69 -3.00 1.10 -20.10
C VAL A 69 -1.58 0.77 -20.57
N VAL A 70 -0.89 1.77 -21.10
CA VAL A 70 0.49 1.68 -21.59
C VAL A 70 1.34 2.69 -20.82
N ALA A 71 2.50 2.26 -20.32
CA ALA A 71 3.47 3.18 -19.72
C ALA A 71 4.26 3.89 -20.82
N LEU A 72 4.53 5.18 -20.64
CA LEU A 72 5.48 5.94 -21.43
C LEU A 72 6.71 6.26 -20.58
N THR A 73 7.89 5.96 -21.11
CA THR A 73 9.16 6.42 -20.55
C THR A 73 9.91 7.23 -21.59
N LEU A 74 10.59 8.30 -21.15
CA LEU A 74 11.36 9.16 -22.03
C LEU A 74 12.86 8.92 -21.85
N ARG A 75 13.62 9.16 -22.92
CA ARG A 75 15.08 9.12 -22.87
C ARG A 75 15.62 10.42 -22.26
N LYS A 76 16.48 10.27 -21.27
CA LYS A 76 17.20 11.35 -20.58
C LYS A 76 18.47 11.75 -21.33
N ASP A 77 19.07 12.85 -20.89
CA ASP A 77 20.28 13.42 -21.52
C ASP A 77 21.53 12.55 -21.35
N ASP A 78 21.52 11.63 -20.37
CA ASP A 78 22.53 10.58 -20.16
C ASP A 78 22.34 9.35 -21.07
N ASN A 79 21.40 9.43 -22.02
CA ASN A 79 21.05 8.39 -22.98
C ASN A 79 20.37 7.14 -22.36
N GLU A 80 19.98 7.22 -21.08
CA GLU A 80 19.18 6.19 -20.40
C GLU A 80 17.68 6.50 -20.49
N PHE A 81 16.84 5.46 -20.51
CA PHE A 81 15.39 5.64 -20.45
C PHE A 81 14.93 5.74 -18.99
N GLU A 82 13.97 6.61 -18.73
CA GLU A 82 13.26 6.66 -17.45
C GLU A 82 12.67 5.29 -17.08
N GLU A 83 12.61 5.01 -15.79
CA GLU A 83 11.86 3.85 -15.29
C GLU A 83 10.36 4.08 -15.46
N VAL A 84 9.59 2.98 -15.54
CA VAL A 84 8.13 3.06 -15.61
C VAL A 84 7.60 3.61 -14.29
N ASN A 85 7.14 4.86 -14.31
CA ASN A 85 6.44 5.48 -13.20
C ASN A 85 5.00 5.80 -13.60
N ILE A 86 4.02 5.09 -13.02
CA ILE A 86 2.59 5.38 -13.19
C ILE A 86 2.02 5.70 -11.82
N VAL A 87 1.84 6.99 -11.54
CA VAL A 87 1.26 7.48 -10.29
C VAL A 87 -0.25 7.27 -10.34
N ARG A 88 -0.75 6.46 -9.42
CA ARG A 88 -2.18 6.21 -9.25
C ARG A 88 -2.79 7.36 -8.44
N PRO A 89 -4.09 7.66 -8.61
CA PRO A 89 -4.79 8.64 -7.78
C PRO A 89 -4.66 8.38 -6.26
N SER A 90 -4.40 7.13 -5.84
CA SER A 90 -4.08 6.77 -4.46
C SER A 90 -2.77 7.38 -3.94
N ASP A 91 -1.82 7.66 -4.82
CA ASP A 91 -0.46 8.07 -4.48
C ASP A 91 -0.39 9.58 -4.19
N PHE A 92 -1.37 10.35 -4.71
CA PHE A 92 -1.54 11.77 -4.41
C PHE A 92 -1.90 12.05 -2.95
N TYR A 93 -2.48 11.09 -2.23
CA TYR A 93 -2.81 11.25 -0.81
C TYR A 93 -1.58 11.11 0.11
N GLN A 94 -0.39 10.80 -0.43
CA GLN A 94 0.83 10.63 0.37
C GLN A 94 1.64 11.92 0.59
N THR A 95 1.33 13.03 -0.09
CA THR A 95 2.18 14.24 -0.12
C THR A 95 1.40 15.51 0.23
N ARG A 96 1.14 15.75 1.53
CA ARG A 96 0.81 17.10 2.04
C ARG A 96 1.73 17.61 3.16
N ASP A 97 2.80 16.88 3.49
CA ASP A 97 3.81 17.35 4.44
C ASP A 97 5.19 17.26 3.80
N ALA A 98 5.56 18.24 2.97
CA ALA A 98 6.94 18.66 2.68
C ALA A 98 6.92 19.70 1.55
N GLU A 99 6.50 20.93 1.84
CA GLU A 99 6.91 22.07 1.02
C GLU A 99 8.26 22.58 1.52
N GLY A 100 9.22 22.70 0.60
CA GLY A 100 10.39 23.57 0.75
C GLY A 100 11.74 22.86 0.77
N ALA A 101 12.22 22.37 -0.38
CA ALA A 101 13.59 22.61 -0.87
C ALA A 101 13.85 21.85 -2.17
N SER A 102 14.27 22.63 -3.18
CA SER A 102 15.28 22.36 -4.22
C SER A 102 15.53 20.91 -4.67
N CYS A 103 15.47 20.75 -6.00
CA CYS A 103 15.98 19.64 -6.79
C CYS A 103 17.08 18.80 -6.11
N ASN A 104 16.79 17.52 -5.89
CA ASN A 104 17.75 16.43 -5.99
C ASN A 104 16.97 15.13 -6.23
N SER A 105 17.31 14.49 -7.36
CA SER A 105 17.07 13.08 -7.70
C SER A 105 16.22 12.29 -6.70
N THR A 106 14.93 12.10 -7.00
CA THR A 106 14.13 11.07 -6.34
C THR A 106 14.67 9.73 -6.83
N VAL A 107 15.66 9.21 -6.11
CA VAL A 107 15.99 7.79 -6.10
C VAL A 107 14.65 7.08 -5.91
N VAL A 108 14.21 6.29 -6.90
CA VAL A 108 13.16 5.30 -6.68
C VAL A 108 13.80 4.29 -5.74
N THR A 109 13.76 4.58 -4.44
CA THR A 109 14.12 3.61 -3.43
C THR A 109 13.13 2.48 -3.62
N ASN A 110 13.60 1.34 -4.15
CA ASN A 110 12.88 0.10 -4.06
C ASN A 110 12.56 -0.09 -2.56
N GLU A 111 11.31 0.18 -2.16
CA GLU A 111 10.91 0.23 -0.75
C GLU A 111 11.13 -1.12 -0.04
N ARG A 112 11.38 -2.19 -0.81
CA ARG A 112 11.69 -3.55 -0.36
C ARG A 112 13.17 -3.91 -0.43
N ALA A 113 14.05 -2.99 -0.84
CA ALA A 113 15.49 -3.22 -0.86
C ALA A 113 15.99 -3.53 0.56
N GLY A 114 16.77 -4.61 0.69
CA GLY A 114 17.27 -5.07 2.00
C GLY A 114 16.21 -5.65 2.92
N ALA A 115 15.04 -6.04 2.38
CA ALA A 115 13.98 -6.63 3.20
C ALA A 115 14.32 -8.03 3.70
N GLU A 116 13.97 -8.29 4.96
CA GLU A 116 13.79 -9.63 5.50
C GLU A 116 12.43 -10.14 5.02
N ILE A 117 12.41 -11.23 4.26
CA ILE A 117 11.18 -11.83 3.69
C ILE A 117 11.03 -13.25 4.20
N VAL A 118 9.84 -13.56 4.68
CA VAL A 118 9.44 -14.87 5.18
C VAL A 118 8.30 -15.39 4.30
N TYR A 119 8.28 -16.71 4.06
CA TYR A 119 7.28 -17.37 3.23
C TYR A 119 6.63 -18.53 3.97
N GLY A 120 5.40 -18.86 3.58
CA GLY A 120 4.68 -20.01 4.13
C GLY A 120 3.84 -19.66 5.36
N SER A 121 2.74 -20.39 5.54
CA SER A 121 1.65 -19.99 6.43
C SER A 121 2.06 -19.87 7.90
N GLU A 122 2.83 -20.83 8.41
CA GLU A 122 3.23 -20.86 9.82
C GLU A 122 4.28 -19.80 10.12
N GLU A 123 5.34 -19.72 9.31
CA GLU A 123 6.41 -18.74 9.52
C GLU A 123 5.89 -17.30 9.35
N CYS A 124 5.04 -17.04 8.34
CA CYS A 124 4.43 -15.73 8.14
C CYS A 124 3.52 -15.34 9.30
N PHE A 125 2.75 -16.30 9.85
CA PHE A 125 1.92 -16.06 11.03
C PHE A 125 2.80 -15.70 12.23
N ASN A 126 3.80 -16.51 12.57
CA ASN A 126 4.71 -16.26 13.68
C ASN A 126 5.44 -14.91 13.52
N HIS A 127 5.90 -14.60 12.31
CA HIS A 127 6.56 -13.33 12.00
C HIS A 127 5.63 -12.12 12.22
N SER A 128 4.36 -12.22 11.83
CA SER A 128 3.39 -11.14 12.04
C SER A 128 3.07 -10.92 13.52
N ILE A 129 2.96 -12.01 14.30
CA ILE A 129 2.75 -11.93 15.75
C ILE A 129 3.96 -11.30 16.46
N GLN A 130 5.18 -11.71 16.09
CA GLN A 130 6.40 -11.13 16.64
C GLN A 130 6.51 -9.64 16.31
N LEU A 131 6.19 -9.25 15.08
CA LEU A 131 6.18 -7.85 14.67
C LEU A 131 5.21 -7.02 15.53
N LEU A 132 3.99 -7.50 15.75
CA LEU A 132 3.01 -6.81 16.60
C LEU A 132 3.51 -6.65 18.03
N GLU A 133 4.09 -7.70 18.59
CA GLU A 133 4.65 -7.71 19.94
C GLU A 133 5.83 -6.73 20.09
N GLU A 134 6.77 -6.72 19.14
CA GLU A 134 7.89 -5.77 19.10
C GLU A 134 7.43 -4.31 19.05
N LEU A 135 6.34 -4.05 18.33
CA LEU A 135 5.76 -2.72 18.19
C LEU A 135 4.81 -2.36 19.35
N GLY A 136 4.52 -3.30 20.25
CA GLY A 136 3.63 -3.11 21.40
C GLY A 136 2.14 -3.09 21.06
N PHE A 137 1.75 -3.68 19.93
CA PHE A 137 0.37 -3.84 19.52
C PHE A 137 -0.23 -5.17 19.99
N PRO A 138 -1.54 -5.24 20.28
CA PRO A 138 -2.21 -6.50 20.57
C PRO A 138 -2.13 -7.48 19.41
N LYS A 139 -1.88 -8.76 19.70
CA LYS A 139 -1.73 -9.81 18.68
C LYS A 139 -2.99 -10.01 17.84
N GLY A 140 -4.17 -9.68 18.38
CA GLY A 140 -5.44 -9.77 17.66
C GLY A 140 -5.80 -8.54 16.80
N VAL A 141 -4.98 -7.49 16.73
CA VAL A 141 -5.35 -6.25 16.02
C VAL A 141 -5.32 -6.40 14.49
N LEU A 142 -4.46 -7.28 13.97
CA LEU A 142 -4.37 -7.61 12.54
C LEU A 142 -4.62 -9.12 12.34
N PRO A 143 -5.88 -9.58 12.40
CA PRO A 143 -6.26 -11.00 12.25
C PRO A 143 -6.21 -11.46 10.78
N LEU A 144 -5.03 -11.33 10.16
CA LEU A 144 -4.79 -11.76 8.78
C LEU A 144 -4.79 -13.29 8.70
N LYS A 145 -5.33 -13.81 7.59
CA LYS A 145 -5.53 -15.25 7.36
C LYS A 145 -4.71 -15.72 6.18
N ASP A 146 -4.33 -17.00 6.21
CA ASP A 146 -3.67 -17.67 5.10
C ASP A 146 -2.50 -16.87 4.53
N LEU A 147 -1.62 -16.40 5.43
CA LEU A 147 -0.46 -15.61 5.03
C LEU A 147 0.48 -16.45 4.17
N VAL A 148 1.01 -15.86 3.10
CA VAL A 148 1.92 -16.54 2.16
C VAL A 148 3.29 -15.89 2.09
N GLU A 149 3.35 -14.59 2.39
CA GLU A 149 4.56 -13.78 2.35
C GLU A 149 4.43 -12.65 3.36
N CYS A 150 5.44 -12.49 4.21
CA CYS A 150 5.60 -11.33 5.08
C CYS A 150 6.96 -10.73 4.82
N GLY A 151 7.07 -9.41 4.77
CA GLY A 151 8.36 -8.76 4.64
C GLY A 151 8.49 -7.49 5.43
N ARG A 152 9.73 -7.17 5.78
CA ARG A 152 10.10 -6.00 6.56
C ARG A 152 11.44 -5.44 6.13
N VAL A 153 11.51 -4.13 5.93
CA VAL A 153 12.76 -3.39 5.81
C VAL A 153 13.01 -2.68 7.14
N ARG A 154 14.03 -3.12 7.89
CA ARG A 154 14.32 -2.55 9.22
C ARG A 154 14.72 -1.08 9.18
N GLU A 155 15.47 -0.69 8.15
CA GLU A 155 15.98 0.68 7.98
C GLU A 155 14.85 1.70 7.81
N THR A 156 13.87 1.39 6.97
CA THR A 156 12.75 2.31 6.67
C THR A 156 11.53 2.07 7.57
N GLY A 157 11.46 0.91 8.23
CA GLY A 157 10.27 0.46 8.94
C GLY A 157 9.12 0.04 8.00
N PHE A 158 9.38 -0.13 6.71
CA PHE A 158 8.36 -0.60 5.77
C PHE A 158 8.05 -2.08 6.00
N VAL A 159 6.77 -2.43 6.07
CA VAL A 159 6.30 -3.82 6.22
C VAL A 159 5.19 -4.13 5.24
N TRP A 160 5.11 -5.40 4.84
CA TRP A 160 3.97 -5.93 4.10
C TRP A 160 3.63 -7.35 4.52
N MET A 161 2.36 -7.71 4.38
CA MET A 161 1.81 -9.02 4.66
C MET A 161 0.84 -9.40 3.54
N LYS A 162 1.06 -10.55 2.89
CA LYS A 162 0.21 -11.05 1.81
C LYS A 162 -0.61 -12.26 2.27
N GLN A 163 -1.90 -12.20 2.00
CA GLN A 163 -2.88 -13.28 2.20
C GLN A 163 -3.13 -14.01 0.87
N LYS A 164 -3.56 -15.27 0.91
CA LYS A 164 -4.01 -15.99 -0.31
C LYS A 164 -5.22 -15.33 -0.99
N ALA A 165 -6.12 -14.76 -0.19
CA ALA A 165 -7.35 -14.13 -0.62
C ALA A 165 -7.70 -12.97 0.31
N PRO A 166 -8.47 -11.96 -0.15
CA PRO A 166 -8.99 -10.93 0.73
C PRO A 166 -9.91 -11.55 1.79
N SER A 167 -9.93 -10.94 2.97
CA SER A 167 -10.67 -11.46 4.12
C SER A 167 -11.44 -10.34 4.82
N GLU A 168 -12.47 -10.72 5.57
CA GLU A 168 -13.18 -9.82 6.47
C GLU A 168 -13.14 -10.37 7.89
N HIS A 169 -13.08 -9.46 8.85
CA HIS A 169 -13.13 -9.76 10.28
C HIS A 169 -14.10 -8.81 10.98
N TYR A 170 -14.96 -9.36 11.81
CA TYR A 170 -15.85 -8.58 12.66
C TYR A 170 -15.26 -8.49 14.06
N PHE A 171 -14.90 -7.27 14.46
CA PHE A 171 -14.40 -7.02 15.81
C PHE A 171 -15.56 -6.80 16.78
N GLU A 172 -15.85 -7.81 17.61
CA GLU A 172 -16.90 -7.72 18.64
C GLU A 172 -16.71 -6.52 19.58
N GLY A 173 -15.47 -6.27 20.00
CA GLY A 173 -15.14 -5.19 20.92
C GLY A 173 -15.36 -3.77 20.37
N THR A 174 -15.46 -3.61 19.05
CA THR A 174 -15.74 -2.32 18.39
C THR A 174 -17.03 -2.34 17.58
N LYS A 175 -17.72 -3.49 17.51
CA LYS A 175 -18.89 -3.76 16.66
C LYS A 175 -18.70 -3.31 15.21
N THR A 176 -17.49 -3.52 14.68
CA THR A 176 -17.10 -3.02 13.36
C THR A 176 -16.61 -4.16 12.47
N LEU A 177 -17.14 -4.23 11.25
CA LEU A 177 -16.65 -5.11 10.20
C LEU A 177 -15.47 -4.44 9.49
N VAL A 178 -14.35 -5.15 9.38
CA VAL A 178 -13.12 -4.68 8.76
C VAL A 178 -12.73 -5.64 7.64
N SER A 179 -12.43 -5.08 6.47
CA SER A 179 -11.95 -5.80 5.30
C SER A 179 -10.44 -5.62 5.14
N TYR A 180 -9.77 -6.71 4.81
CA TYR A 180 -8.34 -6.81 4.52
C TYR A 180 -8.13 -7.27 3.08
N GLY A 181 -7.33 -6.53 2.33
CA GLY A 181 -6.93 -6.88 0.98
C GLY A 181 -5.93 -8.03 0.94
N ILE A 182 -5.60 -8.46 -0.29
CA ILE A 182 -4.57 -9.48 -0.53
C ILE A 182 -3.23 -9.05 0.04
N GLU A 183 -2.87 -7.77 -0.12
CA GLU A 183 -1.66 -7.20 0.46
C GLU A 183 -2.02 -6.08 1.43
N VAL A 184 -1.49 -6.16 2.64
CA VAL A 184 -1.56 -5.12 3.67
C VAL A 184 -0.16 -4.56 3.87
N THR A 185 -0.01 -3.25 3.80
CA THR A 185 1.30 -2.57 3.96
C THR A 185 1.21 -1.45 4.98
N ALA A 186 2.34 -1.12 5.60
CA ALA A 186 2.46 0.02 6.51
C ALA A 186 3.92 0.43 6.69
N TYR A 187 4.12 1.62 7.26
CA TYR A 187 5.37 2.03 7.90
C TYR A 187 5.19 1.92 9.41
N VAL A 188 6.09 1.22 10.08
CA VAL A 188 5.97 0.90 11.50
C VAL A 188 7.00 1.64 12.36
N GLU A 189 6.52 2.11 13.50
CA GLU A 189 7.28 2.68 14.60
C GLU A 189 6.75 2.06 15.90
N LYS A 190 7.50 2.17 17.00
CA LYS A 190 7.02 1.68 18.29
C LYS A 190 5.66 2.35 18.61
N PHE A 191 4.65 1.52 18.89
CA PHE A 191 3.27 1.93 19.16
C PHE A 191 2.54 2.67 18.03
N LYS A 192 3.06 2.66 16.79
CA LYS A 192 2.44 3.38 15.67
C LYS A 192 2.64 2.65 14.35
N MET A 193 1.58 2.58 13.54
CA MET A 193 1.66 2.21 12.13
C MET A 193 1.01 3.31 11.30
N LYS A 194 1.70 3.78 10.27
CA LYS A 194 1.28 4.89 9.40
C LYS A 194 1.31 4.49 7.94
N LYS A 195 0.66 5.29 7.09
CA LYS A 195 0.53 5.04 5.64
C LYS A 195 0.03 3.62 5.35
N MET A 196 -0.93 3.17 6.15
CA MET A 196 -1.48 1.83 6.05
C MET A 196 -2.28 1.68 4.75
N SER A 197 -2.12 0.53 4.10
CA SER A 197 -2.88 0.14 2.90
C SER A 197 -3.49 -1.24 3.06
N GLY A 198 -4.54 -1.51 2.29
CA GLY A 198 -5.22 -2.80 2.29
C GLY A 198 -6.22 -3.01 3.43
N ILE A 199 -6.47 -2.02 4.29
CA ILE A 199 -7.41 -2.15 5.41
C ILE A 199 -8.55 -1.13 5.30
N LYS A 200 -9.79 -1.60 5.40
CA LYS A 200 -11.00 -0.75 5.36
C LYS A 200 -11.97 -1.15 6.46
N SER A 201 -12.55 -0.16 7.15
CA SER A 201 -13.64 -0.38 8.10
C SER A 201 -14.99 -0.04 7.47
N LYS A 202 -16.03 -0.79 7.81
CA LYS A 202 -17.40 -0.52 7.37
C LYS A 202 -18.04 0.51 8.30
N GLN A 203 -18.38 1.68 7.77
CA GLN A 203 -19.07 2.74 8.49
C GLN A 203 -20.29 3.20 7.69
N LEU A 204 -21.48 3.15 8.32
CA LEU A 204 -22.74 3.67 7.76
C LEU A 204 -22.89 3.36 6.25
N PHE A 205 -22.82 2.06 5.93
CA PHE A 205 -22.93 1.49 4.58
C PHE A 205 -21.75 1.69 3.62
N VAL A 206 -20.69 2.42 4.01
CA VAL A 206 -19.52 2.70 3.17
C VAL A 206 -18.26 2.03 3.73
N TRP A 207 -17.37 1.55 2.86
CA TRP A 207 -16.04 1.08 3.23
C TRP A 207 -15.05 2.25 3.29
N VAL A 208 -14.55 2.55 4.48
CA VAL A 208 -13.64 3.66 4.74
C VAL A 208 -12.24 3.13 5.05
N PRO A 209 -11.20 3.55 4.30
CA PRO A 209 -9.81 3.13 4.57
C PRO A 209 -9.32 3.56 5.96
N ILE A 210 -8.48 2.74 6.55
CA ILE A 210 -7.70 3.06 7.75
C ILE A 210 -6.26 3.31 7.30
N VAL A 211 -5.72 4.49 7.61
CA VAL A 211 -4.37 4.92 7.14
C VAL A 211 -3.35 5.02 8.26
N GLU A 212 -3.80 5.03 9.52
CA GLU A 212 -2.93 5.07 10.68
C GLU A 212 -3.59 4.34 11.86
N MET A 213 -2.78 3.59 12.61
CA MET A 213 -3.11 3.14 13.95
C MET A 213 -2.01 3.53 14.95
N SER A 214 -2.38 3.85 16.19
CA SER A 214 -1.41 4.16 17.24
C SER A 214 -1.94 3.81 18.63
N ILE A 215 -1.04 3.64 19.60
CA ILE A 215 -1.35 3.48 21.02
C ILE A 215 -0.81 4.71 21.76
N ASP A 216 -1.62 5.29 22.65
CA ASP A 216 -1.20 6.45 23.45
C ASP A 216 -0.23 6.03 24.57
N GLY A 217 0.94 6.68 24.60
CA GLY A 217 2.10 6.31 25.41
C GLY A 217 1.98 6.61 26.90
N PHE A 218 1.02 7.43 27.35
CA PHE A 218 0.89 7.74 28.78
C PHE A 218 0.23 6.63 29.61
N ASN A 219 -0.61 5.78 29.00
CA ASN A 219 -1.29 4.68 29.71
C ASN A 219 -1.42 3.37 28.90
N GLY A 220 -1.20 3.36 27.58
CA GLY A 220 -1.30 2.15 26.74
C GLY A 220 -2.70 1.54 26.60
N LYS A 221 -3.72 2.13 27.26
CA LYS A 221 -5.07 1.55 27.37
C LYS A 221 -5.94 1.76 26.12
N LYS A 222 -5.57 2.68 25.23
CA LYS A 222 -6.38 3.05 24.06
C LYS A 222 -5.59 2.96 22.77
N MET A 223 -6.25 2.44 21.75
CA MET A 223 -5.82 2.44 20.35
C MET A 223 -6.58 3.51 19.58
N TYR A 224 -5.87 4.26 18.74
CA TYR A 224 -6.39 5.31 17.88
C TYR A 224 -6.25 4.90 16.42
N PHE A 225 -7.31 5.07 15.64
CA PHE A 225 -7.35 4.74 14.22
C PHE A 225 -7.76 5.98 13.44
N LYS A 226 -6.99 6.35 12.41
CA LYS A 226 -7.29 7.51 11.57
C LYS A 226 -7.71 7.09 10.17
N THR A 227 -8.65 7.86 9.63
CA THR A 227 -9.07 7.78 8.23
C THR A 227 -8.34 8.84 7.40
N PRO A 228 -8.30 8.72 6.05
CA PRO A 228 -7.70 9.74 5.19
C PRO A 228 -8.29 11.15 5.36
N MET A 229 -9.53 11.23 5.84
CA MET A 229 -10.24 12.50 6.10
C MET A 229 -9.85 13.14 7.44
N GLY A 230 -8.84 12.63 8.14
CA GLY A 230 -8.40 13.16 9.44
C GLY A 230 -9.31 12.82 10.62
N ILE A 231 -10.45 12.16 10.38
CA ILE A 231 -11.34 11.69 11.43
C ILE A 231 -10.70 10.46 12.10
N GLY A 232 -10.50 10.56 13.40
CA GLY A 232 -9.96 9.49 14.24
C GLY A 232 -11.03 8.86 15.14
N LYS A 233 -10.94 7.54 15.36
CA LYS A 233 -11.70 6.84 16.41
C LYS A 233 -10.73 6.21 17.41
N SER A 234 -11.12 6.20 18.68
CA SER A 234 -10.35 5.53 19.74
C SER A 234 -11.15 4.41 20.37
N PHE A 235 -10.49 3.28 20.63
CA PHE A 235 -11.08 2.11 21.29
C PHE A 235 -10.15 1.60 22.38
N HIS A 236 -10.68 0.84 23.33
CA HIS A 236 -9.83 0.23 24.36
C HIS A 236 -8.96 -0.88 23.74
N VAL A 237 -7.73 -1.03 24.23
CA VAL A 237 -6.75 -1.99 23.69
C VAL A 237 -7.26 -3.43 23.75
N THR A 238 -8.05 -3.77 24.78
CA THR A 238 -8.68 -5.10 24.93
C THR A 238 -9.67 -5.42 23.81
N SER A 239 -10.19 -4.44 23.08
CA SER A 239 -11.07 -4.70 21.92
C SER A 239 -10.34 -5.44 20.79
N PHE A 240 -9.01 -5.47 20.82
CA PHE A 240 -8.15 -6.07 19.78
C PHE A 240 -7.21 -7.16 20.32
N MET A 241 -7.31 -7.50 21.60
CA MET A 241 -6.51 -8.58 22.18
C MET A 241 -7.02 -9.95 21.74
N SER A 242 -6.08 -10.89 21.57
CA SER A 242 -6.40 -12.31 21.47
C SER A 242 -7.09 -12.81 22.74
N VAL A 243 -7.69 -14.00 22.68
CA VAL A 243 -8.33 -14.61 23.86
C VAL A 243 -7.31 -14.77 24.99
N GLU A 244 -6.12 -15.28 24.67
CA GLU A 244 -5.04 -15.48 25.64
C GLU A 244 -4.53 -14.16 26.26
N GLU A 245 -4.44 -13.09 25.45
CA GLU A 245 -4.02 -11.77 25.93
C GLU A 245 -5.04 -11.17 26.90
N LYS A 246 -6.35 -11.34 26.62
CA LYS A 246 -7.42 -10.88 27.50
C LYS A 246 -7.37 -11.56 28.87
N GLU A 247 -7.22 -12.88 28.90
CA GLU A 247 -7.15 -13.62 30.17
C GLU A 247 -5.95 -13.19 31.02
N LYS A 248 -4.79 -12.95 30.41
CA LYS A 248 -3.60 -12.45 31.12
C LYS A 248 -3.83 -11.04 31.66
N TYR A 249 -4.43 -10.17 30.86
CA TYR A 249 -4.74 -8.79 31.25
C TYR A 249 -5.72 -8.73 32.43
N GLU A 250 -6.78 -9.54 32.41
CA GLU A 250 -7.76 -9.62 33.51
C GLU A 250 -7.15 -10.12 34.81
N LYS A 251 -6.28 -11.14 34.74
CA LYS A 251 -5.54 -11.66 35.92
C LYS A 251 -4.61 -10.61 36.53
N LEU A 252 -3.96 -9.78 35.72
CA LEU A 252 -3.10 -8.68 36.20
C LEU A 252 -3.93 -7.62 36.93
N GLN A 253 -5.07 -7.21 36.36
CA GLN A 253 -5.95 -6.24 37.01
C GLN A 253 -6.52 -6.71 38.35
N LEU A 254 -6.79 -8.01 38.49
CA LEU A 254 -7.23 -8.60 39.75
C LEU A 254 -6.13 -8.55 40.81
N LYS A 255 -4.87 -8.81 40.43
CA LYS A 255 -3.71 -8.73 41.34
C LYS A 255 -3.45 -7.31 41.82
N ASP A 256 -3.51 -6.32 40.92
CA ASP A 256 -3.27 -4.92 41.29
C ASP A 256 -4.32 -4.43 42.31
N LYS A 257 -5.59 -4.79 42.12
CA LYS A 257 -6.66 -4.49 43.08
C LYS A 257 -6.47 -5.18 44.42
N GLU A 258 -5.98 -6.43 44.44
CA GLU A 258 -5.70 -7.14 45.69
C GLU A 258 -4.52 -6.53 46.47
N VAL A 259 -3.53 -5.95 45.78
CA VAL A 259 -2.42 -5.21 46.41
C VAL A 259 -2.93 -3.88 46.99
N GLU A 260 -3.73 -3.13 46.23
CA GLU A 260 -4.29 -1.84 46.64
C GLU A 260 -5.25 -1.95 47.85
N ILE A 261 -5.93 -3.10 47.99
CA ILE A 261 -6.78 -3.43 49.15
C ILE A 261 -5.96 -3.84 50.38
N LYS A 262 -4.73 -4.33 50.22
CA LYS A 262 -3.85 -4.72 51.33
C LYS A 262 -2.99 -3.57 51.85
N GLU A 263 -2.86 -2.49 51.08
CA GLU A 263 -2.11 -1.29 51.45
C GLU A 263 -2.98 -0.17 52.05
N ASN A 264 -4.31 -0.35 52.11
CA ASN A 264 -5.27 0.52 52.81
C ASN A 264 -5.88 -0.19 54.03
#